data_AF-A0A140NHU8-F1
#
_entry.id   AF-A0A140NHU8-F1
#
_cell.length_a   1.000
_cell.length_b   1.000
_cell.length_c   1.000
_cell.angle_alpha   90.00
_cell.angle_beta   90.00
_cell.angle_gamma   90.00
#
_symmetry.space_group_name_H-M   'P 1'
#
loop_
_entity.id
_entity.type
_entity.pdbx_description
1 polymer ?
#
loop_
_entity_poly.entity_id
_entity_poly.type
_entity_poly.pdbx_seq_one_letter_code
_entity_poly.pdbx_strand_id
1 'polypeptide(L)'
;MTQFAMVFPGQGSQSLGMLSALAAESPLVEQTFAEASEALGYDLWALVQNGPEEELNKTWQTQPALLAASVAIFRVWQEKKARCLR
;
A
#
# COMPACT_ATOMS: atom_id res chain seq x y z
N MET A 1 -26.53 -12.61 9.74
CA MET A 1 -25.15 -12.33 9.26
C MET A 1 -25.05 -10.85 8.99
N THR A 2 -24.03 -10.17 9.51
CA THR A 2 -23.73 -8.79 9.17
C THR A 2 -22.93 -8.74 7.88
N GLN A 3 -23.36 -7.89 6.95
CA GLN A 3 -22.61 -7.62 5.72
C GLN A 3 -21.65 -6.46 5.97
N PHE A 4 -20.47 -6.52 5.38
CA PHE A 4 -19.51 -5.42 5.40
C PHE A 4 -18.96 -5.20 3.99
N ALA A 5 -18.49 -3.98 3.73
CA ALA A 5 -17.83 -3.60 2.49
C ALA A 5 -16.50 -2.89 2.81
N MET A 6 -15.54 -2.99 1.89
CA MET A 6 -14.30 -2.22 1.93
C MET A 6 -14.37 -1.12 0.88
N VAL A 7 -13.94 0.08 1.26
CA VAL A 7 -13.80 1.23 0.37
C VAL A 7 -12.33 1.63 0.32
N PHE A 8 -11.85 1.98 -0.86
CA PHE A 8 -10.45 2.31 -1.08
C PHE A 8 -10.32 3.80 -1.43
N PRO A 9 -9.44 4.55 -0.73
CA PRO A 9 -9.30 5.98 -0.94
C PRO A 9 -8.61 6.32 -2.26
N GLY A 10 -8.91 7.51 -2.78
CA GLY A 10 -8.27 8.08 -3.98
C GLY A 10 -7.21 9.14 -3.63
N GLN A 11 -6.82 9.91 -4.66
CA GLN A 11 -5.84 10.99 -4.55
C GLN A 11 -6.20 11.99 -3.43
N GLY A 12 -5.19 12.43 -2.68
CA GLY A 12 -5.32 13.28 -1.50
C GLY A 12 -5.22 12.53 -0.17
N SER A 13 -5.23 11.19 -0.20
CA SER A 13 -5.07 10.35 1.00
C SER A 13 -3.64 9.83 1.21
N GLN A 14 -2.73 10.10 0.27
CA GLN A 14 -1.32 9.72 0.39
C GLN A 14 -0.61 10.59 1.43
N SER A 15 0.31 9.99 2.17
CA SER A 15 1.18 10.71 3.10
C SER A 15 2.55 10.03 3.18
N LEU A 16 3.59 10.80 3.51
CA LEU A 16 4.92 10.26 3.75
C LEU A 16 4.90 9.30 4.95
N GLY A 17 5.59 8.16 4.80
CA GLY A 17 5.68 7.13 5.83
C GLY A 17 4.40 6.30 6.02
N MET A 18 3.39 6.44 5.15
CA MET A 18 2.19 5.61 5.22
C MET A 18 2.55 4.11 5.16
N LEU A 19 1.78 3.29 5.86
CA LEU A 19 1.94 1.84 5.96
C LEU A 19 3.23 1.33 6.65
N SER A 20 4.13 2.21 7.14
CA SER A 20 5.36 1.82 7.86
C SER A 20 5.11 0.86 9.03
N ALA A 21 4.13 1.16 9.88
CA ALA A 21 3.77 0.31 11.02
C ALA A 21 3.26 -1.08 10.56
N LEU A 22 2.46 -1.12 9.49
CA LEU A 22 1.95 -2.39 8.95
C LEU A 22 3.05 -3.21 8.28
N ALA A 23 4.02 -2.56 7.63
CA ALA A 23 5.17 -3.21 7.03
C ALA A 23 6.06 -3.88 8.08
N ALA A 24 6.23 -3.26 9.26
CA ALA A 24 6.94 -3.87 10.38
C ALA A 24 6.26 -5.16 10.90
N GLU A 25 4.94 -5.30 10.73
CA GLU A 25 4.18 -6.48 11.15
C GLU A 25 4.00 -7.53 10.06
N SER A 26 3.98 -7.12 8.78
CA SER A 26 3.70 -8.01 7.65
C SER A 26 4.59 -7.69 6.45
N PRO A 27 5.45 -8.65 6.03
CA PRO A 27 6.32 -8.46 4.88
C PRO A 27 5.54 -8.36 3.56
N LEU A 28 4.26 -8.74 3.54
CA LEU A 28 3.38 -8.60 2.37
C LEU A 28 3.25 -7.15 1.90
N VAL A 29 3.42 -6.17 2.81
CA VAL A 29 3.39 -4.76 2.43
C VAL A 29 4.56 -4.45 1.51
N GLU A 30 5.79 -4.64 1.98
CA GLU A 30 6.99 -4.36 1.18
C GLU A 30 7.06 -5.22 -0.09
N GLN A 31 6.62 -6.48 -0.05
CA GLN A 31 6.53 -7.33 -1.24
C GLN A 31 5.59 -6.76 -2.30
N THR A 32 4.42 -6.24 -1.89
CA THR A 32 3.47 -5.63 -2.82
C THR A 32 4.03 -4.35 -3.43
N PHE A 33 4.76 -3.55 -2.65
CA PHE A 33 5.46 -2.38 -3.17
C PHE A 33 6.64 -2.74 -4.07
N ALA A 34 7.32 -3.86 -3.81
CA ALA A 34 8.40 -4.37 -4.66
C ALA A 34 7.88 -4.78 -6.04
N GLU A 35 6.76 -5.53 -6.10
CA GLU A 35 6.07 -5.85 -7.37
C GLU A 35 5.67 -4.60 -8.15
N ALA A 36 5.14 -3.59 -7.46
CA ALA A 36 4.80 -2.32 -8.09
C ALA A 36 6.05 -1.57 -8.59
N SER A 37 7.13 -1.60 -7.82
CA SER A 37 8.41 -0.95 -8.17
C SER A 37 9.03 -1.59 -9.41
N GLU A 38 8.99 -2.92 -9.52
CA GLU A 38 9.44 -3.66 -10.71
C GLU A 38 8.66 -3.24 -11.96
N ALA A 39 7.33 -3.11 -11.85
CA ALA A 39 6.48 -2.68 -12.97
C ALA A 39 6.69 -1.21 -13.36
N LEU A 40 7.03 -0.33 -12.40
CA LEU A 40 7.20 1.10 -12.60
C LEU A 40 8.62 1.50 -13.01
N GLY A 41 9.62 0.66 -12.74
CA GLY A 41 11.03 0.94 -13.01
C GLY A 41 11.69 1.91 -12.02
N TYR A 42 11.08 2.14 -10.85
CA TYR A 42 11.65 2.92 -9.75
C TYR A 42 11.16 2.41 -8.40
N ASP A 43 11.88 2.73 -7.33
CA ASP A 43 11.53 2.30 -5.97
C ASP A 43 10.35 3.12 -5.43
N LEU A 44 9.15 2.55 -5.55
CA LEU A 44 7.92 3.15 -5.06
C LEU A 44 7.86 3.16 -3.53
N TRP A 45 8.46 2.16 -2.87
CA TRP A 45 8.49 2.11 -1.41
C TRP A 45 9.34 3.24 -0.85
N ALA A 46 10.55 3.43 -1.39
CA ALA A 46 11.42 4.52 -0.99
C ALA A 46 10.76 5.89 -1.18
N LEU A 47 10.05 6.10 -2.30
CA LEU A 47 9.28 7.33 -2.53
C LEU A 47 8.21 7.55 -1.46
N VAL A 48 7.44 6.52 -1.11
CA VAL A 48 6.38 6.63 -0.11
C VAL A 48 6.93 6.83 1.31
N GLN A 49 8.04 6.18 1.66
CA GLN A 49 8.62 6.28 2.99
C GLN A 49 9.37 7.59 3.21
N ASN A 50 10.15 8.02 2.22
CA ASN A 50 11.15 9.09 2.39
C ASN A 50 10.85 10.35 1.58
N GLY A 51 9.94 10.28 0.59
CA GLY A 51 9.62 11.39 -0.28
C GLY A 51 10.70 11.69 -1.33
N PRO A 52 10.83 12.95 -1.77
CA PRO A 52 10.18 14.16 -1.23
C PRO A 52 8.66 14.19 -1.48
N GLU A 53 7.93 14.94 -0.65
CA GLU A 53 6.46 14.99 -0.70
C GLU A 53 5.93 15.53 -2.03
N GLU A 54 6.65 16.46 -2.66
CA GLU A 54 6.31 17.03 -3.95
C GLU A 54 6.33 15.99 -5.08
N GLU A 55 7.25 15.02 -5.04
CA GLU A 55 7.25 13.88 -5.97
C GLU A 55 6.07 12.97 -5.68
N LEU A 56 5.86 12.57 -4.42
CA LEU A 56 4.72 11.72 -4.06
C LEU A 56 3.37 12.34 -4.47
N ASN A 57 3.26 13.67 -4.51
CA ASN A 57 2.06 14.41 -4.91
C ASN A 57 1.88 14.58 -6.44
N LYS A 58 2.83 14.13 -7.26
CA LYS A 58 2.61 14.05 -8.71
C LYS A 58 1.61 12.94 -9.00
N THR A 59 0.49 13.27 -9.64
CA THR A 59 -0.60 12.32 -9.91
C THR A 59 -0.15 10.96 -10.47
N TRP A 60 0.84 10.94 -11.36
CA TRP A 60 1.36 9.70 -11.97
C TRP A 60 2.19 8.84 -11.00
N GLN A 61 2.68 9.40 -9.88
CA GLN A 61 3.30 8.67 -8.77
C GLN A 61 2.31 8.41 -7.63
N THR A 62 1.41 9.35 -7.35
CA THR A 62 0.39 9.24 -6.31
C THR A 62 -0.57 8.07 -6.55
N GLN A 63 -1.06 7.91 -7.79
CA GLN A 63 -2.00 6.85 -8.13
C GLN A 63 -1.41 5.45 -7.92
N PRO A 64 -0.22 5.10 -8.44
CA PRO A 64 0.37 3.80 -8.16
C PRO A 64 0.70 3.60 -6.67
N ALA A 65 1.13 4.64 -5.95
CA ALA A 65 1.37 4.55 -4.50
C ALA A 65 0.11 4.16 -3.73
N LEU A 66 -1.03 4.80 -4.02
CA LEU A 66 -2.31 4.51 -3.38
C LEU A 66 -2.88 3.14 -3.76
N LEU A 67 -2.70 2.72 -5.03
CA LEU A 67 -3.08 1.38 -5.48
C LEU A 67 -2.27 0.31 -4.75
N ALA A 68 -0.94 0.44 -4.72
CA ALA A 68 -0.05 -0.48 -4.02
C ALA A 68 -0.39 -0.56 -2.52
N ALA A 69 -0.62 0.57 -1.87
CA ALA A 69 -1.03 0.62 -0.46
C ALA A 69 -2.36 -0.10 -0.20
N SER A 70 -3.38 0.20 -1.02
CA SER A 70 -4.71 -0.41 -0.91
C SER A 70 -4.66 -1.93 -1.09
N VAL A 71 -3.91 -2.40 -2.09
CA VAL A 71 -3.73 -3.83 -2.37
C VAL A 71 -2.91 -4.51 -1.29
N ALA A 72 -1.87 -3.86 -0.75
CA ALA A 72 -1.07 -4.38 0.35
C ALA A 72 -1.95 -4.65 1.59
N ILE A 73 -2.77 -3.68 2.00
CA ILE A 73 -3.71 -3.83 3.12
C ILE A 73 -4.67 -4.99 2.87
N PHE A 74 -5.20 -5.09 1.64
CA PHE A 74 -6.12 -6.17 1.28
C PHE A 74 -5.46 -7.57 1.31
N ARG A 75 -4.20 -7.69 0.86
CA ARG A 75 -3.41 -8.93 0.95
C ARG A 75 -3.17 -9.34 2.40
N VAL A 76 -2.80 -8.40 3.27
CA VAL A 76 -2.64 -8.67 4.72
C VAL A 76 -3.97 -9.11 5.34
N TRP A 77 -5.09 -8.47 4.99
CA TRP A 77 -6.40 -8.88 5.47
C TRP A 77 -6.74 -10.32 5.05
N GLN A 78 -6.51 -10.67 3.78
CA GLN A 78 -6.74 -12.03 3.29
C GLN A 78 -5.88 -13.06 4.03
N GLU A 79 -4.60 -12.77 4.28
CA GLU A 79 -3.71 -13.64 5.03
C GLU A 79 -4.22 -13.87 6.47
N LYS A 80 -4.57 -12.80 7.19
CA LYS A 80 -5.07 -12.90 8.57
C LYS A 80 -6.41 -13.63 8.61
N LYS A 81 -7.31 -13.39 7.66
CA LYS A 81 -8.60 -14.09 7.57
C LYS A 81 -8.41 -15.58 7.28
N ALA A 82 -7.50 -15.94 6.38
CA ALA A 82 -7.18 -17.34 6.10
C ALA A 82 -6.61 -18.07 7.32
N ARG A 83 -5.88 -17.36 8.20
CA ARG A 83 -5.37 -17.92 9.46
C ARG A 83 -6.47 -18.15 10.51
N CYS A 84 -7.47 -17.28 10.59
CA CYS A 84 -8.62 -17.47 11.50
C CYS A 84 -9.57 -18.60 11.10
N LEU A 85 -9.53 -19.06 9.85
CA LEU A 85 -10.37 -20.15 9.32
C LEU A 85 -9.71 -21.53 9.39
N ARG A 86 -8.48 -21.62 9.92
CA ARG A 86 -7.78 -22.86 10.23
C ARG A 86 -7.83 -23.11 11.73
#